data_AF-A0A9D2B2J2-F1
#
_entry.id   AF-A0A9D2B2J2-F1
#
_cell.length_a   1.000
_cell.length_b   1.000
_cell.length_c   1.000
_cell.angle_alpha   90.00
_cell.angle_beta   90.00
_cell.angle_gamma   90.00
#
_symmetry.space_group_name_H-M   'P 1'
#
loop_
_entity.id
_entity.type
_entity.pdbx_description
1 polymer ?
#
loop_
_entity_poly.entity_id
_entity_poly.type
_entity_poly.pdbx_seq_one_letter_code
_entity_poly.pdbx_strand_id
1 'polypeptide(L)'
;MKITCEVIKDLLPSYVDGLTSPQSNQLIEEHLDTCKDCREFLAQMQEDVPAPAAIRENQKAIRPFRKLKRRALTAIGAAVLICVLLFGAGTWYYTQTWMADSSDVTMTTETFGGIADFRFTPENKNHVLSVEISETEPYTLVITEGRRLPFQKSYQSSAYYSLTFLDENTIAGLNGETIDISANDTLTIQYQDQVQTLSLSQLAQDSLENPLAEEKDVTMSYSQNDQGQVTLTFTPVILGVSLQVEEEGTNSIRIRQIYNGAEEPQNTSASYTITFLDENTLLLSDGSRQSLSETEALTIVYQDGEQTFSYESLRTGSGL
;
A
#
# COMPACT_ATOMS: atom_id res chain seq x y z
N MET A 1 -88.91 -8.81 49.93
CA MET A 1 -88.12 -7.58 50.07
C MET A 1 -88.00 -6.99 48.68
N LYS A 2 -88.54 -5.79 48.42
CA LYS A 2 -88.46 -5.18 47.08
C LYS A 2 -87.10 -4.49 46.95
N ILE A 3 -86.32 -4.86 45.93
CA ILE A 3 -85.06 -4.18 45.61
C ILE A 3 -85.38 -2.79 45.09
N THR A 4 -84.60 -1.79 45.50
CA THR A 4 -84.77 -0.39 45.12
C THR A 4 -84.17 -0.11 43.74
N CYS A 5 -84.71 0.90 43.04
CA CYS A 5 -84.22 1.28 41.71
C CYS A 5 -82.73 1.66 41.70
N GLU A 6 -82.21 2.28 42.78
CA GLU A 6 -80.79 2.64 42.90
C GLU A 6 -79.89 1.40 42.86
N VAL A 7 -80.25 0.35 43.61
CA VAL A 7 -79.49 -0.92 43.62
C VAL A 7 -79.55 -1.58 42.25
N ILE A 8 -80.68 -1.51 41.55
CA ILE A 8 -80.78 -2.02 40.18
C ILE A 8 -79.85 -1.23 39.25
N LYS A 9 -79.91 0.10 39.26
CA LYS A 9 -79.06 0.95 38.41
C LYS A 9 -77.56 0.73 38.64
N ASP A 10 -77.13 0.52 39.90
CA ASP A 10 -75.75 0.19 40.23
C ASP A 10 -75.30 -1.17 39.66
N LEU A 11 -76.23 -2.12 39.52
CA LEU A 11 -75.96 -3.46 38.99
C LEU A 11 -76.10 -3.55 37.46
N LEU A 12 -76.84 -2.64 36.83
CA LEU A 12 -77.09 -2.67 35.37
C LEU A 12 -75.81 -2.67 34.51
N PRO A 13 -74.71 -1.93 34.83
CA PRO A 13 -73.47 -2.01 34.06
C PRO A 13 -72.89 -3.44 34.04
N SER A 14 -72.79 -4.05 35.22
CA SER A 14 -72.29 -5.43 35.34
C SER A 14 -73.24 -6.46 34.70
N TYR A 15 -74.54 -6.17 34.69
CA TYR A 15 -75.54 -6.99 33.99
C TYR A 15 -75.38 -6.93 32.47
N VAL A 16 -75.19 -5.73 31.91
CA VAL A 16 -74.93 -5.54 30.47
C VAL A 16 -73.63 -6.22 30.04
N ASP A 17 -72.59 -6.18 30.87
CA ASP A 17 -71.32 -6.87 30.64
C ASP A 17 -71.37 -8.40 30.88
N GLY A 18 -72.52 -8.92 31.35
CA GLY A 18 -72.72 -10.36 31.61
C GLY A 18 -71.95 -10.90 32.83
N LEU A 19 -71.55 -10.04 33.76
CA LEU A 19 -70.71 -10.37 34.91
C LEU A 19 -71.52 -10.63 36.20
N THR A 20 -72.85 -10.52 36.14
CA THR A 20 -73.75 -10.78 37.27
C THR A 20 -74.11 -12.26 37.40
N SER A 21 -74.39 -12.70 38.63
CA SER A 21 -74.80 -14.08 38.90
C SER A 21 -76.21 -14.37 38.36
N PRO A 22 -76.58 -15.64 38.10
CA PRO A 22 -77.93 -15.99 37.65
C PRO A 22 -79.04 -15.54 38.62
N GLN A 23 -78.78 -15.61 39.92
CA GLN A 23 -79.71 -15.15 40.95
C GLN A 23 -79.91 -13.62 40.88
N SER A 24 -78.83 -12.88 40.63
CA SER A 24 -78.89 -11.43 40.42
C SER A 24 -79.63 -11.06 39.14
N ASN A 25 -79.45 -11.83 38.05
CA ASN A 25 -80.13 -11.61 36.78
C ASN A 25 -81.64 -11.72 36.93
N GLN A 26 -82.12 -12.79 37.58
CA GLN A 26 -83.55 -12.98 37.81
C GLN A 26 -84.17 -11.81 38.58
N LEU A 27 -83.48 -11.33 39.62
CA LEU A 27 -83.94 -10.19 40.42
C LEU A 27 -83.98 -8.87 39.63
N ILE A 28 -83.02 -8.68 38.73
CA ILE A 28 -82.96 -7.52 37.84
C ILE A 28 -84.10 -7.58 36.82
N GLU A 29 -84.31 -8.74 36.19
CA GLU A 29 -85.37 -8.96 35.21
C GLU A 29 -86.78 -8.76 35.80
N GLU A 30 -87.05 -9.32 36.98
CA GLU A 30 -88.32 -9.12 37.69
C GLU A 30 -88.58 -7.64 38.02
N HIS A 31 -87.54 -6.87 38.34
CA HIS A 31 -87.66 -5.44 38.58
C HIS A 31 -87.89 -4.66 37.28
N LEU A 32 -87.17 -5.00 36.21
CA LEU A 32 -87.31 -4.36 34.90
C LEU A 32 -88.70 -4.57 34.30
N ASP A 33 -89.36 -5.69 34.57
CA ASP A 33 -90.73 -5.95 34.11
C ASP A 33 -91.74 -4.93 34.65
N THR A 34 -91.53 -4.49 35.89
CA THR A 34 -92.48 -3.60 36.60
C THR A 34 -92.04 -2.15 36.67
N CYS A 35 -90.75 -1.84 36.48
CA CYS A 35 -90.21 -0.49 36.58
C CYS A 35 -89.88 0.09 35.19
N LYS A 36 -90.50 1.21 34.84
CA LYS A 36 -90.26 1.89 33.56
C LYS A 36 -88.92 2.64 33.55
N ASP A 37 -88.60 3.33 34.64
CA ASP A 37 -87.39 4.16 34.76
C ASP A 37 -86.10 3.32 34.63
N CYS A 38 -86.07 2.14 35.25
CA CYS A 38 -84.92 1.23 35.14
C CYS A 38 -84.79 0.64 33.73
N ARG A 39 -85.90 0.45 33.01
CA ARG A 39 -85.90 0.01 31.60
C ARG A 39 -85.35 1.08 30.67
N GLU A 40 -85.76 2.34 30.86
CA GLU A 40 -85.25 3.46 30.07
C GLU A 40 -83.75 3.68 30.32
N PHE A 41 -83.30 3.53 31.57
CA PHE A 41 -81.88 3.61 31.92
C PHE A 41 -81.06 2.49 31.27
N LEU A 42 -81.54 1.24 31.33
CA LEU A 42 -80.90 0.11 30.63
C LEU A 42 -80.84 0.35 29.11
N ALA A 43 -81.91 0.87 28.51
CA ALA A 43 -81.95 1.18 27.08
C ALA A 43 -80.93 2.26 26.68
N GLN A 44 -80.76 3.30 27.50
CA GLN A 44 -79.74 4.34 27.29
C GLN A 44 -78.31 3.79 27.38
N MET A 45 -78.08 2.78 28.23
CA MET A 45 -76.77 2.13 28.36
C MET A 45 -76.46 1.19 27.19
N GLN A 46 -77.49 0.58 26.60
CA GLN A 46 -77.39 -0.27 25.40
C GLN A 46 -77.43 0.54 24.10
N GLU A 47 -77.64 1.85 24.18
CA GLU A 47 -77.55 2.75 23.03
C GLU A 47 -76.06 2.93 22.67
N ASP A 48 -75.61 2.12 21.71
CA ASP A 48 -74.22 1.97 21.31
C ASP A 48 -73.48 3.29 21.04
N VAL A 49 -72.29 3.38 21.66
CA VAL A 49 -71.11 4.17 21.26
C VAL A 49 -70.86 4.00 19.74
N PRO A 50 -70.45 5.05 19.01
CA PRO A 50 -71.09 5.50 17.76
C PRO A 50 -71.11 4.48 16.61
N ALA A 51 -72.20 4.59 15.84
CA ALA A 51 -72.56 3.84 14.64
C ALA A 51 -71.39 3.51 13.67
N PRO A 52 -71.53 2.43 12.86
CA PRO A 52 -70.58 2.04 11.81
C PRO A 52 -70.16 3.17 10.86
N ALA A 53 -70.95 4.25 10.76
CA ALA A 53 -70.65 5.46 10.01
C ALA A 53 -69.42 6.22 10.54
N ALA A 54 -69.25 6.38 11.85
CA ALA A 54 -68.11 7.08 12.45
C ALA A 54 -66.80 6.29 12.28
N ILE A 55 -66.87 4.96 12.33
CA ILE A 55 -65.77 4.06 12.01
C ILE A 55 -65.47 4.11 10.50
N ARG A 56 -66.48 4.13 9.63
CA ARG A 56 -66.34 4.27 8.17
C ARG A 56 -65.73 5.61 7.76
N GLU A 57 -66.12 6.70 8.40
CA GLU A 57 -65.58 8.04 8.14
C GLU A 57 -64.12 8.13 8.56
N ASN A 58 -63.75 7.61 9.74
CA ASN A 58 -62.35 7.49 10.15
C ASN A 58 -61.54 6.63 9.16
N GLN A 59 -62.07 5.50 8.71
CA GLN A 59 -61.41 4.69 7.68
C GLN A 59 -61.25 5.44 6.35
N LYS A 60 -62.23 6.25 5.92
CA LYS A 60 -62.13 7.11 4.73
C LYS A 60 -61.10 8.22 4.92
N ALA A 61 -60.98 8.81 6.11
CA ALA A 61 -59.99 9.82 6.45
C ALA A 61 -58.54 9.26 6.50
N ILE A 62 -58.36 7.98 6.83
CA ILE A 62 -57.03 7.33 6.88
C ILE A 62 -56.59 6.75 5.52
N ARG A 63 -57.52 6.48 4.58
CA ARG A 63 -57.21 6.04 3.21
C ARG A 63 -56.21 6.94 2.45
N PRO A 64 -56.29 8.29 2.48
CA PRO A 64 -55.29 9.13 1.82
C PRO A 64 -53.88 8.96 2.42
N PHE A 65 -53.78 8.78 3.75
CA PHE A 65 -52.49 8.55 4.42
C PHE A 65 -51.86 7.19 4.09
N ARG A 66 -52.65 6.15 3.84
CA ARG A 66 -52.13 4.85 3.36
C ARG A 66 -51.52 4.95 1.96
N LYS A 67 -52.14 5.73 1.06
CA LYS A 67 -51.59 5.98 -0.29
C LYS A 67 -50.30 6.81 -0.20
N LEU A 68 -50.27 7.81 0.68
CA LEU A 68 -49.08 8.62 0.92
C LEU A 68 -47.94 7.80 1.55
N LYS A 69 -48.22 6.97 2.57
CA LYS A 69 -47.23 6.03 3.15
C LYS A 69 -46.70 5.04 2.13
N ARG A 70 -47.55 4.48 1.25
CA ARG A 70 -47.09 3.59 0.16
C ARG A 70 -46.20 4.32 -0.83
N ARG A 71 -46.56 5.52 -1.26
CA ARG A 71 -45.74 6.36 -2.16
C ARG A 71 -44.40 6.75 -1.50
N ALA A 72 -44.42 7.07 -0.21
CA ALA A 72 -43.21 7.36 0.56
C ALA A 72 -42.32 6.12 0.68
N LEU A 73 -42.88 4.95 1.01
CA LEU A 73 -42.12 3.69 1.08
C LEU A 73 -41.55 3.28 -0.29
N THR A 74 -42.29 3.46 -1.39
CA THR A 74 -41.75 3.21 -2.73
C THR A 74 -40.66 4.21 -3.10
N ALA A 75 -40.78 5.48 -2.71
CA ALA A 75 -39.76 6.49 -2.94
C ALA A 75 -38.49 6.22 -2.12
N ILE A 76 -38.64 5.83 -0.85
CA ILE A 76 -37.52 5.40 0.01
C ILE A 76 -36.86 4.15 -0.58
N GLY A 77 -37.64 3.15 -0.98
CA GLY A 77 -37.11 1.94 -1.62
C GLY A 77 -36.36 2.25 -2.91
N ALA A 78 -36.90 3.14 -3.75
CA ALA A 78 -36.21 3.60 -4.96
C ALA A 78 -34.92 4.37 -4.65
N ALA A 79 -34.94 5.25 -3.65
CA ALA A 79 -33.74 6.00 -3.23
C ALA A 79 -32.65 5.06 -2.69
N VAL A 80 -33.02 4.09 -1.84
CA VAL A 80 -32.08 3.07 -1.33
C VAL A 80 -31.53 2.23 -2.48
N LEU A 81 -32.37 1.80 -3.42
CA LEU A 81 -31.93 1.05 -4.60
C LEU A 81 -30.92 1.86 -5.41
N ILE A 82 -31.19 3.14 -5.67
CA ILE A 82 -30.26 4.03 -6.38
C ILE A 82 -28.94 4.14 -5.62
N CYS A 83 -28.96 4.35 -4.31
CA CYS A 83 -27.74 4.40 -3.51
C CYS A 83 -26.94 3.10 -3.59
N VAL A 84 -27.59 1.94 -3.51
CA VAL A 84 -26.94 0.63 -3.63
C VAL A 84 -26.34 0.44 -5.03
N LEU A 85 -27.05 0.84 -6.08
CA LEU A 85 -26.55 0.76 -7.45
C LEU A 85 -25.36 1.69 -7.69
N LEU A 86 -25.43 2.94 -7.22
CA LEU A 86 -24.34 3.90 -7.34
C LEU A 86 -23.11 3.46 -6.54
N PHE A 87 -23.31 3.00 -5.31
CA PHE A 87 -22.22 2.53 -4.48
C PHE A 87 -21.62 1.25 -5.06
N GLY A 88 -22.45 0.27 -5.45
CA GLY A 88 -21.98 -0.98 -6.05
C GLY A 88 -21.24 -0.78 -7.37
N ALA A 89 -21.77 0.05 -8.27
CA ALA A 89 -21.11 0.40 -9.52
C ALA A 89 -19.82 1.18 -9.27
N GLY A 90 -19.83 2.12 -8.32
CA GLY A 90 -18.65 2.87 -7.92
C GLY A 90 -17.55 1.98 -7.34
N THR A 91 -17.90 1.10 -6.38
CA THR A 91 -16.95 0.14 -5.81
C THR A 91 -16.38 -0.74 -6.91
N TRP A 92 -17.22 -1.34 -7.75
CA TRP A 92 -16.75 -2.19 -8.84
C TRP A 92 -15.82 -1.44 -9.80
N TYR A 93 -16.17 -0.21 -10.19
CA TYR A 93 -15.36 0.60 -11.10
C TYR A 93 -13.98 0.97 -10.54
N TYR A 94 -13.89 1.26 -9.23
CA TYR A 94 -12.64 1.69 -8.59
C TYR A 94 -11.80 0.54 -8.02
N THR A 95 -12.40 -0.59 -7.66
CA THR A 95 -11.66 -1.75 -7.12
C THR A 95 -11.20 -2.71 -8.19
N GLN A 96 -11.69 -2.58 -9.42
CA GLN A 96 -11.25 -3.44 -10.52
C GLN A 96 -9.82 -3.09 -10.91
N THR A 97 -8.93 -4.07 -10.78
CA THR A 97 -7.57 -4.05 -11.31
C THR A 97 -7.50 -4.81 -12.62
N TRP A 98 -6.52 -4.48 -13.45
CA TRP A 98 -6.17 -5.18 -14.69
C TRP A 98 -4.65 -5.29 -14.80
N MET A 99 -4.14 -6.09 -15.73
CA MET A 99 -2.70 -6.14 -15.99
C MET A 99 -2.26 -4.85 -16.67
N ALA A 100 -1.18 -4.23 -16.20
CA ALA A 100 -0.69 -2.98 -16.76
C ALA A 100 -0.15 -3.20 -18.19
N ASP A 101 -0.39 -2.24 -19.07
CA ASP A 101 0.29 -2.16 -20.37
C ASP A 101 1.70 -1.60 -20.16
N SER A 102 2.69 -2.16 -20.84
CA SER A 102 4.08 -1.75 -20.67
C SER A 102 4.35 -0.31 -21.07
N SER A 103 3.55 0.26 -21.98
CA SER A 103 3.68 1.66 -22.41
C SER A 103 3.19 2.66 -21.35
N ASP A 104 2.40 2.22 -20.38
CA ASP A 104 1.86 3.04 -19.28
C ASP A 104 2.72 2.95 -18.00
N VAL A 105 3.83 2.20 -18.04
CA VAL A 105 4.71 1.95 -16.89
C VAL A 105 6.16 2.30 -17.20
N THR A 106 6.72 3.23 -16.43
CA THR A 106 8.17 3.44 -16.39
C THR A 106 8.78 2.58 -15.29
N MET A 107 9.64 1.64 -15.67
CA MET A 107 10.44 0.83 -14.74
C MET A 107 11.83 1.43 -14.58
N THR A 108 12.26 1.63 -13.34
CA THR A 108 13.65 1.95 -12.99
C THR A 108 14.22 0.88 -12.08
N THR A 109 15.48 0.51 -12.32
CA THR A 109 16.21 -0.45 -11.50
C THR A 109 17.39 0.26 -10.84
N GLU A 110 17.52 0.10 -9.54
CA GLU A 110 18.65 0.59 -8.75
C GLU A 110 19.27 -0.60 -8.03
N THR A 111 20.59 -0.76 -8.13
CA THR A 111 21.33 -1.83 -7.45
C THR A 111 22.27 -1.24 -6.42
N PHE A 112 22.29 -1.81 -5.22
CA PHE A 112 23.04 -1.28 -4.09
C PHE A 112 23.22 -2.34 -3.00
N GLY A 113 24.46 -2.58 -2.55
CA GLY A 113 24.73 -3.31 -1.30
C GLY A 113 24.07 -4.70 -1.23
N GLY A 114 24.06 -5.44 -2.34
CA GLY A 114 23.41 -6.74 -2.47
C GLY A 114 21.91 -6.67 -2.78
N ILE A 115 21.32 -5.48 -2.94
CA ILE A 115 19.89 -5.31 -3.21
C ILE A 115 19.68 -4.82 -4.65
N ALA A 116 18.78 -5.49 -5.39
CA ALA A 116 18.22 -4.99 -6.64
C ALA A 116 16.80 -4.48 -6.39
N ASP A 117 16.62 -3.16 -6.43
CA ASP A 117 15.34 -2.48 -6.26
C ASP A 117 14.71 -2.16 -7.61
N PHE A 118 13.46 -2.58 -7.77
CA PHE A 118 12.64 -2.33 -8.94
C PHE A 118 11.51 -1.39 -8.55
N ARG A 119 11.45 -0.24 -9.23
CA ARG A 119 10.37 0.72 -9.08
C ARG A 119 9.59 0.83 -10.37
N PHE A 120 8.28 0.61 -10.27
CA PHE A 120 7.33 0.74 -11.36
C PHE A 120 6.49 2.00 -11.13
N THR A 121 6.56 2.95 -12.04
CA THR A 121 5.86 4.24 -11.93
C THR A 121 4.81 4.37 -13.03
N PRO A 122 3.53 4.63 -12.69
CA PRO A 122 2.50 4.83 -13.69
C PRO A 122 2.67 6.17 -14.40
N GLU A 123 2.50 6.18 -15.71
CA GLU A 123 2.43 7.43 -16.50
C GLU A 123 1.17 8.23 -16.16
N ASN A 124 0.06 7.53 -15.88
CA ASN A 124 -1.20 8.16 -15.48
C ASN A 124 -1.27 8.41 -13.96
N LYS A 125 -1.32 9.68 -13.56
CA LYS A 125 -1.41 10.12 -12.15
C LYS A 125 -2.68 9.68 -11.41
N ASN A 126 -3.72 9.27 -12.15
CA ASN A 126 -4.96 8.74 -11.57
C ASN A 126 -4.94 7.23 -11.43
N HIS A 127 -3.87 6.57 -11.84
CA HIS A 127 -3.70 5.12 -11.72
C HIS A 127 -2.69 4.80 -10.62
N VAL A 128 -2.78 3.59 -10.10
CA VAL A 128 -1.91 3.05 -9.07
C VAL A 128 -1.46 1.68 -9.55
N LEU A 129 -0.16 1.42 -9.45
CA LEU A 129 0.41 0.12 -9.79
C LEU A 129 0.55 -0.74 -8.55
N SER A 130 0.57 -2.05 -8.75
CA SER A 130 0.89 -3.05 -7.75
C SER A 130 1.67 -4.18 -8.40
N VAL A 131 2.53 -4.83 -7.62
CA VAL A 131 3.25 -6.02 -8.07
C VAL A 131 2.63 -7.22 -7.38
N GLU A 132 2.15 -8.16 -8.17
CA GLU A 132 1.68 -9.45 -7.69
C GLU A 132 2.73 -10.52 -8.01
N ILE A 133 3.10 -11.32 -7.03
CA ILE A 133 4.06 -12.42 -7.23
C ILE A 133 3.26 -13.66 -7.62
N SER A 134 3.65 -14.28 -8.73
CA SER A 134 3.02 -15.52 -9.20
C SER A 134 3.22 -16.65 -8.19
N GLU A 135 2.12 -17.33 -7.81
CA GLU A 135 2.17 -18.51 -6.94
C GLU A 135 2.61 -19.77 -7.70
N THR A 136 2.50 -19.78 -9.03
CA THR A 136 2.75 -20.96 -9.88
C THR A 136 4.11 -20.92 -10.55
N GLU A 137 4.61 -19.73 -10.87
CA GLU A 137 5.89 -19.55 -11.57
C GLU A 137 6.87 -18.80 -10.66
N PRO A 138 8.05 -19.39 -10.35
CA PRO A 138 9.02 -18.72 -9.51
C PRO A 138 9.54 -17.45 -10.19
N TYR A 139 9.89 -16.45 -9.38
CA TYR A 139 10.46 -15.17 -9.83
C TYR A 139 9.64 -14.48 -10.92
N THR A 140 8.32 -14.63 -10.89
CA THR A 140 7.43 -13.99 -11.87
C THR A 140 6.60 -12.91 -11.19
N LEU A 141 6.83 -11.68 -11.64
CA LEU A 141 6.14 -10.46 -11.21
C LEU A 141 5.07 -10.12 -12.23
N VAL A 142 3.82 -10.02 -11.79
CA VAL A 142 2.71 -9.53 -12.60
C VAL A 142 2.44 -8.10 -12.20
N ILE A 143 2.60 -7.17 -13.15
CA ILE A 143 2.34 -5.76 -12.90
C ILE A 143 0.85 -5.50 -13.11
N THR A 144 0.15 -5.13 -12.03
CA THR A 144 -1.26 -4.80 -12.08
C THR A 144 -1.49 -3.31 -11.89
N GLU A 145 -2.50 -2.79 -12.57
CA GLU A 145 -2.91 -1.41 -12.56
C GLU A 145 -4.35 -1.30 -12.07
N GLY A 146 -4.62 -0.28 -11.26
CA GLY A 146 -5.94 0.05 -10.75
C GLY A 146 -6.20 1.55 -10.76
N ARG A 147 -7.47 1.93 -10.66
CA ARG A 147 -7.86 3.33 -10.55
C ARG A 147 -7.69 3.82 -9.13
N ARG A 148 -7.19 5.05 -8.99
CA ARG A 148 -7.12 5.72 -7.70
C ARG A 148 -8.53 5.96 -7.15
N LEU A 149 -8.74 5.55 -5.90
CA LEU A 149 -9.99 5.78 -5.18
C LEU A 149 -10.24 7.29 -4.96
N PRO A 150 -11.44 7.79 -5.28
CA PRO A 150 -11.83 9.13 -4.88
C PRO A 150 -11.89 9.13 -3.35
N PHE A 151 -11.37 10.17 -2.71
CA PHE A 151 -11.32 10.34 -1.24
C PHE A 151 -10.17 9.65 -0.48
N GLN A 152 -9.34 8.83 -1.12
CA GLN A 152 -8.12 8.30 -0.47
C GLN A 152 -6.87 9.10 -0.88
N LYS A 153 -6.13 9.59 0.10
CA LYS A 153 -4.77 10.10 -0.11
C LYS A 153 -3.85 8.91 -0.36
N SER A 154 -3.66 8.53 -1.62
CA SER A 154 -2.50 7.72 -1.99
C SER A 154 -1.26 8.61 -1.87
N TYR A 155 -0.33 8.17 -1.03
CA TYR A 155 0.99 8.79 -0.89
C TYR A 155 2.00 8.22 -1.89
N GLN A 156 1.74 7.02 -2.44
CA GLN A 156 2.56 6.39 -3.48
C GLN A 156 1.66 5.65 -4.48
N SER A 157 1.73 6.03 -5.75
CA SER A 157 1.08 5.36 -6.89
C SER A 157 1.99 4.35 -7.59
N SER A 158 3.29 4.42 -7.30
CA SER A 158 4.30 3.49 -7.79
C SER A 158 4.26 2.17 -7.02
N ALA A 159 4.60 1.09 -7.70
CA ALA A 159 4.84 -0.21 -7.09
C ALA A 159 6.34 -0.46 -6.94
N TYR A 160 6.71 -1.25 -5.93
CA TYR A 160 8.10 -1.56 -5.61
C TYR A 160 8.26 -3.05 -5.40
N TYR A 161 9.37 -3.60 -5.87
CA TYR A 161 9.80 -4.96 -5.60
C TYR A 161 11.31 -4.97 -5.42
N SER A 162 11.80 -5.73 -4.45
CA SER A 162 13.22 -5.74 -4.09
C SER A 162 13.69 -7.17 -3.98
N LEU A 163 14.85 -7.46 -4.56
CA LEU A 163 15.57 -8.71 -4.36
C LEU A 163 16.81 -8.45 -3.52
N THR A 164 17.04 -9.25 -2.49
CA THR A 164 18.26 -9.16 -1.67
C THR A 164 19.11 -10.39 -1.93
N PHE A 165 20.24 -10.19 -2.60
CA PHE A 165 21.27 -11.18 -2.84
C PHE A 165 22.20 -11.26 -1.63
N LEU A 166 22.37 -12.47 -1.09
CA LEU A 166 23.33 -12.77 -0.02
C LEU A 166 24.72 -13.08 -0.59
N ASP A 167 24.73 -13.71 -1.77
CA ASP A 167 25.89 -13.99 -2.61
C ASP A 167 25.43 -14.17 -4.07
N GLU A 168 26.36 -14.47 -4.97
CA GLU A 168 26.11 -14.58 -6.41
C GLU A 168 25.02 -15.59 -6.77
N ASN A 169 24.74 -16.56 -5.89
CA ASN A 169 23.82 -17.67 -6.15
C ASN A 169 22.72 -17.81 -5.09
N THR A 170 22.53 -16.82 -4.21
CA THR A 170 21.59 -16.94 -3.09
C THR A 170 20.79 -15.65 -2.88
N ILE A 171 19.47 -15.77 -2.85
CA ILE A 171 18.54 -14.66 -2.54
C ILE A 171 17.91 -14.88 -1.16
N ALA A 172 17.72 -13.80 -0.40
CA ALA A 172 16.96 -13.80 0.85
C ALA A 172 15.45 -13.78 0.58
N GLY A 173 14.73 -14.75 1.12
CA GLY A 173 13.28 -14.85 1.08
C GLY A 173 12.57 -14.08 2.21
N LEU A 174 11.25 -13.98 2.11
CA LEU A 174 10.38 -13.14 2.97
C LEU A 174 10.39 -13.50 4.47
N ASN A 175 10.88 -14.68 4.86
CA ASN A 175 10.94 -15.16 6.25
C ASN A 175 12.36 -15.49 6.72
N GLY A 176 13.39 -14.95 6.05
CA GLY A 176 14.79 -15.30 6.34
C GLY A 176 15.22 -16.67 5.82
N GLU A 177 14.38 -17.31 5.01
CA GLU A 177 14.77 -18.46 4.19
C GLU A 177 15.75 -18.01 3.10
N THR A 178 16.71 -18.85 2.75
CA THR A 178 17.63 -18.62 1.64
C THR A 178 17.17 -19.41 0.44
N ILE A 179 17.18 -18.79 -0.73
CA ILE A 179 16.75 -19.39 -1.99
C ILE A 179 17.95 -19.45 -2.90
N ASP A 180 18.39 -20.67 -3.22
CA ASP A 180 19.47 -20.90 -4.19
C ASP A 180 18.96 -20.58 -5.60
N ILE A 181 19.73 -19.79 -6.34
CA ILE A 181 19.48 -19.45 -7.74
C ILE A 181 20.57 -20.05 -8.62
N SER A 182 20.17 -20.46 -9.81
CA SER A 182 21.05 -20.96 -10.86
C SER A 182 21.41 -19.85 -11.84
N ALA A 183 22.54 -20.01 -12.55
CA ALA A 183 23.01 -19.03 -13.53
C ALA A 183 22.00 -18.72 -14.66
N ASN A 184 21.07 -19.64 -14.94
CA ASN A 184 20.03 -19.49 -15.96
C ASN A 184 18.69 -18.98 -15.42
N ASP A 185 18.57 -18.77 -14.11
CA ASP A 185 17.32 -18.30 -13.54
C ASP A 185 17.09 -16.83 -13.90
N THR A 186 15.84 -16.48 -14.15
CA THR A 186 15.45 -15.15 -14.62
C THR A 186 14.29 -14.62 -13.80
N LEU A 187 14.34 -13.32 -13.51
CA LEU A 187 13.19 -12.56 -13.02
C LEU A 187 12.32 -12.22 -14.22
N THR A 188 11.10 -12.73 -14.23
CA THR A 188 10.12 -12.45 -15.28
C THR A 188 9.19 -11.35 -14.81
N ILE A 189 9.05 -10.30 -15.63
CA ILE A 189 8.15 -9.18 -15.40
C ILE A 189 7.09 -9.22 -16.49
N GLN A 190 5.86 -9.49 -16.09
CA GLN A 190 4.73 -9.71 -16.97
C GLN A 190 3.82 -8.48 -17.01
N TYR A 191 3.67 -7.93 -18.22
CA TYR A 191 2.70 -6.91 -18.57
C TYR A 191 1.57 -7.54 -19.39
N GLN A 192 0.53 -6.77 -19.69
CA GLN A 192 -0.59 -7.25 -20.51
C GLN A 192 -0.17 -7.57 -21.95
N ASP A 193 0.72 -6.75 -22.50
CA ASP A 193 1.13 -6.71 -23.91
C ASP A 193 2.49 -7.37 -24.17
N GLN A 194 3.34 -7.47 -23.14
CA GLN A 194 4.68 -8.04 -23.26
C GLN A 194 5.17 -8.74 -22.00
N VAL A 195 6.25 -9.51 -22.15
CA VAL A 195 7.00 -10.14 -21.07
C VAL A 195 8.44 -9.67 -21.16
N GLN A 196 8.95 -9.12 -20.07
CA GLN A 196 10.36 -8.73 -19.92
C GLN A 196 11.05 -9.73 -18.99
N THR A 197 12.26 -10.15 -19.33
CA THR A 197 13.04 -11.08 -18.51
C THR A 197 14.40 -10.48 -18.16
N LEU A 198 14.78 -10.56 -16.90
CA LEU A 198 16.08 -10.10 -16.39
C LEU A 198 16.85 -11.29 -15.83
N SER A 199 18.15 -11.37 -16.11
CA SER A 199 19.00 -12.44 -15.56
C SER A 199 19.22 -12.22 -14.07
N LEU A 200 18.91 -13.23 -13.24
CA LEU A 200 19.17 -13.14 -11.79
C LEU A 200 20.65 -13.15 -11.47
N SER A 201 21.47 -13.86 -12.24
CA SER A 201 22.93 -13.88 -12.07
C SER A 201 23.56 -12.52 -12.40
N GLN A 202 23.10 -11.84 -13.46
CA GLN A 202 23.56 -10.48 -13.77
C GLN A 202 23.12 -9.50 -12.67
N LEU A 203 21.86 -9.59 -12.22
CA LEU A 203 21.37 -8.75 -11.13
C LEU A 203 22.15 -8.99 -9.82
N ALA A 204 22.50 -10.25 -9.52
CA ALA A 204 23.33 -10.58 -8.37
C ALA A 204 24.71 -9.93 -8.49
N GLN A 205 25.35 -10.06 -9.66
CA GLN A 205 26.63 -9.41 -9.92
C GLN A 205 26.52 -7.89 -9.76
N ASP A 206 25.57 -7.25 -10.44
CA ASP A 206 25.39 -5.79 -10.41
C ASP A 206 25.00 -5.26 -9.02
N SER A 207 24.40 -6.09 -8.17
CA SER A 207 23.99 -5.72 -6.81
C SER A 207 25.08 -5.96 -5.78
N LEU A 208 25.85 -7.03 -5.93
CA LEU A 208 26.98 -7.36 -5.05
C LEU A 208 28.22 -6.53 -5.40
N GLU A 209 28.33 -6.07 -6.64
CA GLU A 209 29.29 -5.04 -7.00
C GLU A 209 28.91 -3.73 -6.31
N ASN A 210 29.74 -3.33 -5.34
CA ASN A 210 29.64 -2.05 -4.67
C ASN A 210 29.58 -0.91 -5.71
N PRO A 211 28.61 0.03 -5.63
CA PRO A 211 28.48 1.08 -6.64
C PRO A 211 29.73 1.95 -6.65
N LEU A 212 30.03 2.56 -7.80
CA LEU A 212 31.08 3.58 -7.86
C LEU A 212 30.73 4.74 -6.91
N ALA A 213 31.74 5.40 -6.38
CA ALA A 213 31.57 6.61 -5.62
C ALA A 213 31.28 7.78 -6.57
N GLU A 214 30.38 8.69 -6.18
CA GLU A 214 30.27 9.99 -6.83
C GLU A 214 31.48 10.84 -6.44
N GLU A 215 32.04 11.59 -7.39
CA GLU A 215 33.23 12.42 -7.19
C GLU A 215 33.03 13.40 -6.02
N LYS A 216 31.86 14.03 -5.94
CA LYS A 216 31.50 14.98 -4.88
C LYS A 216 31.48 14.37 -3.47
N ASP A 217 31.34 13.05 -3.37
CA ASP A 217 31.20 12.31 -2.11
C ASP A 217 32.53 11.70 -1.65
N VAL A 218 33.62 11.99 -2.38
CA VAL A 218 34.99 11.54 -2.07
C VAL A 218 35.92 12.73 -1.95
N THR A 219 36.60 12.83 -0.81
CA THR A 219 37.74 13.74 -0.66
C THR A 219 39.03 12.98 -0.94
N MET A 220 39.76 13.39 -1.97
CA MET A 220 41.10 12.88 -2.26
C MET A 220 42.15 13.72 -1.51
N SER A 221 43.12 13.05 -0.89
CA SER A 221 44.32 13.68 -0.35
C SER A 221 45.56 12.99 -0.88
N TYR A 222 46.67 13.72 -0.91
CA TYR A 222 47.93 13.29 -1.51
C TYR A 222 49.04 13.30 -0.46
N SER A 223 49.88 12.26 -0.48
CA SER A 223 51.12 12.22 0.29
C SER A 223 52.24 11.56 -0.50
N GLN A 224 53.48 11.99 -0.27
CA GLN A 224 54.67 11.45 -0.92
C GLN A 224 55.73 11.16 0.13
N ASN A 225 56.44 10.05 -0.03
CA ASN A 225 57.57 9.71 0.83
C ASN A 225 58.92 9.89 0.12
N ASP A 226 60.00 9.88 0.90
CA ASP A 226 61.38 10.03 0.41
C ASP A 226 61.84 8.87 -0.49
N GLN A 227 61.05 7.79 -0.59
CA GLN A 227 61.32 6.61 -1.43
C GLN A 227 60.66 6.69 -2.81
N GLY A 228 60.07 7.85 -3.16
CA GLY A 228 59.42 8.04 -4.45
C GLY A 228 58.04 7.37 -4.55
N GLN A 229 57.42 7.02 -3.42
CA GLN A 229 56.04 6.53 -3.41
C GLN A 229 55.09 7.70 -3.22
N VAL A 230 54.07 7.74 -4.07
CA VAL A 230 52.94 8.64 -4.01
C VAL A 230 51.73 7.84 -3.55
N THR A 231 51.11 8.25 -2.45
CA THR A 231 49.88 7.64 -1.95
C THR A 231 48.73 8.62 -2.09
N LEU A 232 47.73 8.21 -2.86
CA LEU A 232 46.43 8.85 -2.96
C LEU A 232 45.50 8.23 -1.92
N THR A 233 44.94 9.05 -1.03
CA THR A 233 44.01 8.60 0.00
C THR A 233 42.62 9.18 -0.27
N PHE A 234 41.65 8.30 -0.49
CA PHE A 234 40.25 8.62 -0.75
C PHE A 234 39.46 8.48 0.54
N THR A 235 38.81 9.55 0.97
CA THR A 235 38.01 9.57 2.21
C THR A 235 36.55 9.86 1.86
N PRO A 236 35.60 9.03 2.30
CA PRO A 236 34.19 9.27 2.05
C PRO A 236 33.71 10.47 2.85
N VAL A 237 32.92 11.33 2.20
CA VAL A 237 32.22 12.45 2.85
C VAL A 237 30.99 11.95 3.60
N ILE A 238 30.39 10.86 3.11
CA ILE A 238 29.19 10.24 3.67
C ILE A 238 29.56 9.38 4.89
N LEU A 239 28.90 9.63 6.02
CA LEU A 239 29.06 8.83 7.24
C LEU A 239 28.54 7.41 7.04
N GLY A 240 29.33 6.41 7.47
CA GLY A 240 28.97 4.99 7.39
C GLY A 240 29.31 4.32 6.05
N VAL A 241 29.89 5.06 5.11
CA VAL A 241 30.46 4.52 3.87
C VAL A 241 31.94 4.23 4.09
N SER A 242 32.39 3.08 3.59
CA SER A 242 33.81 2.78 3.38
C SER A 242 34.10 2.85 1.88
N LEU A 243 35.33 3.20 1.50
CA LEU A 243 35.74 3.17 0.09
C LEU A 243 36.64 1.97 -0.20
N GLN A 244 36.63 1.52 -1.45
CA GLN A 244 37.58 0.55 -1.99
C GLN A 244 38.12 1.06 -3.33
N VAL A 245 39.42 0.89 -3.53
CA VAL A 245 40.07 1.14 -4.82
C VAL A 245 40.18 -0.18 -5.57
N GLU A 246 39.77 -0.20 -6.83
CA GLU A 246 39.98 -1.32 -7.75
C GLU A 246 40.81 -0.85 -8.94
N GLU A 247 41.82 -1.62 -9.34
CA GLU A 247 42.59 -1.36 -10.56
C GLU A 247 41.82 -1.83 -11.79
N GLU A 248 41.66 -0.96 -12.78
CA GLU A 248 41.08 -1.26 -14.08
C GLU A 248 42.16 -1.13 -15.16
N GLY A 249 42.78 -2.25 -15.52
CA GLY A 249 43.93 -2.23 -16.42
C GLY A 249 45.13 -1.54 -15.79
N THR A 250 45.94 -0.85 -16.60
CA THR A 250 47.28 -0.42 -16.16
C THR A 250 47.33 0.99 -15.58
N ASN A 251 46.43 1.90 -16.00
CA ASN A 251 46.44 3.31 -15.55
C ASN A 251 45.05 3.86 -15.21
N SER A 252 44.09 2.98 -14.93
CA SER A 252 42.78 3.40 -14.45
C SER A 252 42.50 2.75 -13.10
N ILE A 253 41.92 3.53 -12.19
CA ILE A 253 41.40 3.03 -10.92
C ILE A 253 39.95 3.45 -10.76
N ARG A 254 39.17 2.59 -10.13
CA ARG A 254 37.77 2.83 -9.77
C ARG A 254 37.65 2.97 -8.27
N ILE A 255 36.85 3.93 -7.82
CA ILE A 255 36.53 4.11 -6.40
C ILE A 255 35.12 3.56 -6.16
N ARG A 256 34.99 2.50 -5.35
CA ARG A 256 33.70 1.90 -4.98
C ARG A 256 33.30 2.23 -3.56
N GLN A 257 31.98 2.33 -3.32
CA GLN A 257 31.36 2.56 -2.02
C GLN A 257 30.93 1.24 -1.38
N ILE A 258 31.50 0.92 -0.23
CA ILE A 258 31.13 -0.23 0.59
C ILE A 258 30.21 0.24 1.72
N TYR A 259 29.06 -0.39 1.84
CA TYR A 259 28.11 -0.17 2.92
C TYR A 259 28.21 -1.32 3.92
N ASN A 260 28.99 -1.14 4.98
CA ASN A 260 29.15 -2.16 6.01
C ASN A 260 27.96 -2.12 6.98
N GLY A 261 26.98 -3.01 6.77
CA GLY A 261 25.78 -3.11 7.62
C GLY A 261 25.99 -3.83 8.96
N ALA A 262 27.13 -4.49 9.18
CA ALA A 262 27.32 -5.41 10.31
C ALA A 262 28.53 -5.13 11.23
N GLU A 263 29.52 -4.35 10.81
CA GLU A 263 30.72 -4.06 11.61
C GLU A 263 31.10 -2.57 11.53
N GLU A 264 31.57 -1.98 12.63
CA GLU A 264 32.13 -0.63 12.63
C GLU A 264 33.27 -0.57 11.61
N PRO A 265 33.27 0.41 10.68
CA PRO A 265 34.26 0.47 9.62
C PRO A 265 35.64 0.72 10.23
N GLN A 266 36.48 -0.33 10.27
CA GLN A 266 37.84 -0.22 10.78
C GLN A 266 38.74 0.64 9.86
N ASN A 267 38.36 0.81 8.59
CA ASN A 267 38.92 1.80 7.68
C ASN A 267 37.81 2.32 6.74
N THR A 268 37.46 3.60 6.88
CA THR A 268 36.53 4.28 5.96
C THR A 268 37.21 4.77 4.69
N SER A 269 38.51 5.07 4.76
CA SER A 269 39.29 5.55 3.62
C SER A 269 39.97 4.42 2.86
N ALA A 270 40.04 4.57 1.53
CA ALA A 270 40.84 3.72 0.66
C ALA A 270 42.14 4.43 0.28
N SER A 271 43.18 3.69 -0.05
CA SER A 271 44.45 4.26 -0.51
C SER A 271 44.99 3.53 -1.71
N TYR A 272 45.56 4.30 -2.64
CA TYR A 272 46.25 3.80 -3.82
C TYR A 272 47.67 4.33 -3.83
N THR A 273 48.66 3.43 -3.92
CA THR A 273 50.08 3.81 -3.88
C THR A 273 50.75 3.54 -5.20
N ILE A 274 51.33 4.58 -5.78
CA ILE A 274 52.12 4.55 -7.00
C ILE A 274 53.59 4.61 -6.58
N THR A 275 54.41 3.68 -7.08
CA THR A 275 55.85 3.68 -6.79
C THR A 275 56.63 4.12 -8.02
N PHE A 276 57.30 5.26 -7.93
CA PHE A 276 58.19 5.77 -8.97
C PHE A 276 59.61 5.24 -8.73
N LEU A 277 60.17 4.47 -9.67
CA LEU A 277 61.55 3.99 -9.60
C LEU A 277 62.55 5.06 -10.05
N ASP A 278 62.14 5.87 -11.04
CA ASP A 278 62.87 7.01 -11.58
C ASP A 278 61.88 7.99 -12.25
N GLU A 279 62.39 9.01 -12.96
CA GLU A 279 61.56 10.03 -13.60
C GLU A 279 60.66 9.50 -14.72
N ASN A 280 60.95 8.31 -15.27
CA ASN A 280 60.29 7.75 -16.45
C ASN A 280 59.74 6.34 -16.23
N THR A 281 59.80 5.78 -15.01
CA THR A 281 59.48 4.38 -14.75
C THR A 281 58.64 4.19 -13.49
N LEU A 282 57.50 3.52 -13.66
CA LEU A 282 56.61 3.09 -12.59
C LEU A 282 56.87 1.61 -12.24
N LEU A 283 56.68 1.27 -10.96
CA LEU A 283 56.54 -0.10 -10.50
C LEU A 283 55.05 -0.40 -10.30
N LEU A 284 54.55 -1.38 -11.06
CA LEU A 284 53.16 -1.83 -11.00
C LEU A 284 52.92 -2.76 -9.80
N SER A 285 51.64 -2.93 -9.45
CA SER A 285 51.17 -3.79 -8.36
C SER A 285 51.59 -5.26 -8.53
N ASP A 286 51.73 -5.73 -9.77
CA ASP A 286 52.23 -7.07 -10.13
C ASP A 286 53.77 -7.19 -10.09
N GLY A 287 54.47 -6.11 -9.76
CA GLY A 287 55.93 -6.02 -9.70
C GLY A 287 56.61 -5.78 -11.06
N SER A 288 55.85 -5.63 -12.13
CA SER A 288 56.39 -5.27 -13.45
C SER A 288 56.74 -3.77 -13.52
N ARG A 289 57.58 -3.42 -14.51
CA ARG A 289 58.02 -2.04 -14.73
C ARG A 289 57.36 -1.48 -15.98
N GLN A 290 56.84 -0.28 -15.87
CA GLN A 290 56.17 0.42 -16.98
C GLN A 290 56.87 1.74 -17.26
N SER A 291 57.12 2.02 -18.54
CA SER A 291 57.67 3.31 -18.95
C SER A 291 56.56 4.35 -19.05
N LEU A 292 56.78 5.52 -18.45
CA LEU A 292 55.90 6.68 -18.55
C LEU A 292 55.77 7.24 -19.98
N SER A 293 56.63 6.81 -20.91
CA SER A 293 56.52 7.15 -22.34
C SER A 293 55.36 6.43 -23.06
N GLU A 294 54.82 5.36 -22.46
CA GLU A 294 53.67 4.62 -23.00
C GLU A 294 52.35 5.13 -22.42
N THR A 295 52.40 5.80 -21.25
CA THR A 295 51.23 6.14 -20.43
C THR A 295 51.53 7.34 -19.53
N GLU A 296 50.95 8.50 -19.82
CA GLU A 296 51.34 9.79 -19.20
C GLU A 296 50.49 10.17 -17.96
N ALA A 297 49.38 9.48 -17.72
CA ALA A 297 48.43 9.86 -16.67
C ALA A 297 47.70 8.66 -16.04
N LEU A 298 47.33 8.85 -14.77
CA LEU A 298 46.39 8.01 -14.03
C LEU A 298 44.97 8.57 -14.20
N THR A 299 44.01 7.72 -14.53
CA THR A 299 42.59 8.06 -14.57
C THR A 299 41.88 7.47 -13.35
N ILE A 300 41.09 8.28 -12.67
CA ILE A 300 40.25 7.89 -11.54
C ILE A 300 38.79 7.96 -12.01
N VAL A 301 38.10 6.82 -11.97
CA VAL A 301 36.74 6.67 -12.45
C VAL A 301 35.76 6.73 -11.28
N TYR A 302 34.80 7.64 -11.38
CA TYR A 302 33.68 7.85 -10.47
C TYR A 302 32.37 7.50 -11.18
N GLN A 303 31.26 7.47 -10.43
CA GLN A 303 29.94 7.21 -11.01
C GLN A 303 29.49 8.31 -11.99
N ASP A 304 29.86 9.56 -11.72
CA ASP A 304 29.43 10.77 -12.40
C ASP A 304 30.49 11.37 -13.34
N GLY A 305 31.67 10.75 -13.45
CA GLY A 305 32.74 11.23 -14.32
C GLY A 305 34.09 10.56 -14.12
N GLU A 306 35.11 11.10 -14.76
CA GLU A 306 36.50 10.65 -14.65
C GLU A 306 37.41 11.85 -14.36
N GLN A 307 38.40 11.67 -13.47
CA GLN A 307 39.46 12.63 -13.22
C GLN A 307 40.80 12.06 -13.69
N THR A 308 41.52 12.80 -14.51
CA THR A 308 42.83 12.38 -15.04
C THR A 308 43.95 13.23 -14.45
N PHE A 309 44.94 12.59 -13.84
CA PHE A 309 46.11 13.23 -13.26
C PHE A 309 47.37 12.76 -13.96
N SER A 310 48.19 13.69 -14.47
CA SER A 310 49.47 13.32 -15.07
C SER A 310 50.40 12.70 -14.02
N TYR A 311 51.17 11.69 -14.41
CA TYR A 311 52.15 11.10 -13.49
C TYR A 311 53.23 12.09 -13.08
N GLU A 312 53.53 13.09 -13.92
CA GLU A 312 54.44 14.19 -13.59
C GLU A 312 53.84 15.10 -12.49
N SER A 313 52.57 15.49 -12.61
CA SER A 313 51.88 16.26 -11.57
C SER A 313 51.80 15.49 -10.26
N LEU A 314 51.51 14.18 -10.33
CA LEU A 314 51.49 13.30 -9.17
C LEU A 314 52.87 13.18 -8.52
N ARG A 315 53.95 13.07 -9.30
CA ARG A 315 55.31 12.97 -8.74
C ARG A 315 55.81 14.27 -8.11
N THR A 316 55.41 15.42 -8.66
CA THR A 316 55.91 16.74 -8.26
C THR A 316 54.97 17.47 -7.30
N GLY A 317 53.74 17.00 -7.10
CA GLY A 317 52.69 17.69 -6.35
C GLY A 317 52.15 18.94 -7.05
N SER A 318 52.41 19.10 -8.35
CA SER A 318 52.06 20.32 -9.10
C SER A 318 50.63 20.23 -9.63
N GLY A 319 49.70 21.04 -9.11
CA GLY A 319 48.34 21.13 -9.65
C GLY A 319 47.34 20.08 -9.15
N LEU A 320 47.58 19.53 -7.95
CA LEU A 320 46.65 18.69 -7.19
C LEU A 320 45.87 19.52 -6.15
#